data_AF-A0A6P0XNG7-F1
#
_entry.id   AF-A0A6P0XNG7-F1
#
_cell.length_a   1.000
_cell.length_b   1.000
_cell.length_c   1.000
_cell.angle_alpha   90.00
_cell.angle_beta   90.00
_cell.angle_gamma   90.00
#
_symmetry.space_group_name_H-M   'P 1'
#
loop_
_entity.id
_entity.type
_entity.pdbx_description
1 polymer ?
#
loop_
_entity_poly.entity_id
_entity_poly.type
_entity_poly.pdbx_seq_one_letter_code
_entity_poly.pdbx_strand_id
1 'polypeptide(L)' 'MSGVVTATILSEGSAIDPEHSIMSIDIIKEVNKIPSAQIILLDGDAAKQEFAISNTDFFKPG' A
#
# COMPACT_ATOMS: atom_id res chain seq x y z
N MET A 1 -1.70 27.24 5.20
CA MET A 1 -2.64 26.30 4.57
C MET A 1 -2.15 24.90 4.89
N SER A 2 -2.85 24.13 5.73
CA SER A 2 -2.58 22.71 5.92
C SER A 2 -3.56 21.96 5.04
N GLY A 3 -3.08 21.43 3.91
CA GLY A 3 -3.84 20.50 3.08
C GLY A 3 -3.47 19.09 3.52
N VAL A 4 -4.45 18.28 3.87
CA VAL A 4 -4.23 16.84 4.10
C VAL A 4 -4.27 16.17 2.73
N VAL A 5 -3.22 15.41 2.43
CA VAL A 5 -3.18 14.57 1.22
C VAL A 5 -3.80 13.23 1.59
N THR A 6 -4.93 12.91 0.96
CA THR A 6 -5.58 11.61 1.10
C THR A 6 -5.28 10.79 -0.14
N ALA A 7 -4.70 9.60 0.05
CA ALA A 7 -4.48 8.62 -1.01
C ALA A 7 -5.43 7.43 -0.82
N THR A 8 -5.93 6.87 -1.92
CA THR A 8 -6.75 5.66 -1.92
C THR A 8 -6.03 4.59 -2.74
N ILE A 9 -5.78 3.43 -2.12
CA ILE A 9 -5.17 2.27 -2.77
C ILE A 9 -6.30 1.28 -3.09
N LEU A 10 -6.37 0.88 -4.35
CA LEU A 10 -7.36 -0.07 -4.86
C LEU A 10 -6.63 -1.27 -5.45
N SER A 11 -7.10 -2.48 -5.16
CA SER A 11 -6.70 -3.74 -5.80
C SER A 11 -7.96 -4.37 -6.41
N GLU A 12 -7.96 -4.62 -7.72
CA GLU A 12 -9.15 -5.11 -8.46
C GLU A 12 -10.44 -4.29 -8.19
N GLY A 13 -10.29 -2.98 -7.96
CA GLY A 13 -11.40 -2.07 -7.63
C GLY A 13 -11.89 -2.11 -6.18
N SER A 14 -11.34 -3.01 -5.35
CA SER A 14 -11.59 -3.06 -3.91
C SER A 14 -10.57 -2.20 -3.16
N ALA A 15 -11.03 -1.38 -2.22
CA ALA A 15 -10.14 -0.57 -1.39
C ALA A 15 -9.42 -1.41 -0.34
N ILE A 16 -8.18 -1.04 -0.03
CA ILE A 16 -7.46 -1.58 1.12
C ILE A 16 -8.23 -1.25 2.41
N ASP A 17 -8.20 -2.17 3.38
CA ASP A 17 -8.79 -1.91 4.70
C ASP A 17 -8.13 -0.67 5.35
N PRO A 18 -8.91 0.35 5.77
CA PRO A 18 -8.38 1.53 6.44
C PRO A 18 -7.66 1.24 7.77
N GLU A 19 -7.89 0.08 8.39
CA GLU A 19 -7.18 -0.34 9.59
C GLU A 19 -5.69 -0.64 9.32
N HIS A 20 -5.33 -0.88 8.06
CA HIS A 20 -3.93 -1.09 7.67
C HIS A 20 -3.16 0.23 7.68
N SER A 21 -2.19 0.32 8.58
CA SER A 21 -1.37 1.53 8.73
C SER A 21 -0.36 1.66 7.58
N ILE A 22 -0.65 2.59 6.67
CA ILE A 22 0.28 2.99 5.60
C ILE A 22 1.32 3.94 6.19
N MET A 23 2.60 3.60 6.05
CA MET A 23 3.71 4.41 6.53
C MET A 23 4.18 5.42 5.48
N SER A 24 4.29 5.01 4.22
CA SER A 24 4.67 5.90 3.12
C SER A 24 4.16 5.42 1.77
N ILE A 25 4.00 6.37 0.86
CA ILE A 25 3.67 6.13 -0.55
C ILE A 25 4.59 7.01 -1.39
N ASP A 26 5.44 6.39 -2.20
CA ASP A 26 6.34 7.06 -3.15
C ASP A 26 5.91 6.74 -4.58
N ILE A 27 5.52 7.76 -5.34
CA ILE A 27 5.05 7.61 -6.72
C ILE A 27 6.07 8.25 -7.66
N ILE A 28 6.64 7.45 -8.55
CA ILE A 28 7.65 7.90 -9.51
C ILE A 28 7.02 7.89 -10.91
N LYS A 29 6.91 9.08 -11.49
CA LYS A 29 6.40 9.29 -12.85
C LYS A 29 7.37 10.15 -13.64
N GLU A 30 8.07 9.54 -14.57
CA GLU A 30 9.10 10.19 -15.39
C GLU A 30 8.78 10.04 -16.89
N VAL A 31 9.26 10.98 -17.70
CA VAL A 31 9.10 10.93 -19.16
C VAL A 31 9.89 9.75 -19.72
N ASN A 32 9.31 9.01 -20.68
CA ASN A 32 9.92 7.82 -21.31
C ASN A 32 10.31 6.70 -20.33
N LYS A 33 9.65 6.61 -19.17
CA LYS A 33 9.79 5.47 -18.25
C LYS A 33 8.43 4.91 -17.85
N ILE A 34 8.43 3.63 -17.49
CA ILE A 34 7.26 2.99 -16.91
C ILE A 34 7.06 3.58 -15.51
N PRO A 35 5.87 4.12 -15.18
CA PRO A 35 5.61 4.65 -13.85
C PRO A 35 5.65 3.53 -12.80
N SER A 36 6.13 3.85 -11.61
CA SER A 36 6.16 2.92 -10.47
C SER A 36 5.62 3.59 -9.21
N ALA A 37 5.11 2.77 -8.30
CA ALA A 37 4.70 3.20 -6.97
C ALA A 37 5.28 2.22 -5.94
N GLN A 38 5.89 2.77 -4.89
CA GLN A 38 6.36 2.02 -3.73
C GLN A 38 5.49 2.38 -2.53
N ILE A 39 4.93 1.37 -1.89
CA ILE A 39 4.05 1.52 -0.73
C ILE A 39 4.71 0.80 0.44
N ILE A 40 4.93 1.50 1.56
CA ILE A 40 5.42 0.93 2.80
C ILE A 40 4.27 0.90 3.80
N LEU A 41 4.00 -0.28 4.35
CA LEU A 41 2.91 -0.53 5.28
C LEU A 41 3.39 -1.41 6.43
N LEU A 42 2.75 -1.26 7.59
CA LEU A 42 3.05 -2.08 8.76
C LEU A 42 2.21 -3.36 8.70
N ASP A 43 2.86 -4.49 8.46
CA ASP A 43 2.21 -5.79 8.36
C ASP A 43 2.54 -6.65 9.59
N GLY A 44 1.72 -6.49 10.63
CA GLY A 44 1.75 -7.34 11.82
C GLY A 44 3.08 -7.39 12.58
N ASP A 45 3.39 -8.56 13.15
CA ASP A 45 4.54 -8.77 14.05
C ASP A 45 5.44 -9.91 13.53
N ALA A 46 6.66 -9.55 13.14
CA ALA A 46 7.66 -10.50 12.66
C ALA A 46 8.03 -11.57 13.70
N ALA A 47 7.96 -11.26 14.99
CA ALA A 47 8.27 -12.21 16.06
C ALA A 47 7.17 -13.28 16.22
N LYS A 48 5.92 -12.93 15.92
CA LYS A 48 4.78 -13.86 15.93
C LYS A 48 4.57 -14.56 14.59
N GLN A 49 5.27 -14.12 13.54
CA GLN A 49 5.07 -14.57 12.15
C GLN A 49 3.62 -14.38 11.67
N GLU A 50 2.92 -13.39 12.22
CA GLU A 50 1.55 -13.05 11.86
C GLU A 50 1.57 -11.83 10.94
N PHE A 51 1.34 -12.07 9.65
CA PHE A 51 1.29 -11.05 8.61
C PHE A 51 -0.12 -10.97 8.05
N ALA A 52 -1.00 -10.24 8.74
CA ALA A 52 -2.42 -10.18 8.40
C ALA A 52 -2.67 -9.71 6.96
N ILE A 53 -1.84 -8.77 6.48
CA ILE A 53 -2.00 -8.15 5.16
C ILE A 53 -1.44 -9.08 4.07
N SER A 54 -0.23 -9.61 4.26
CA SER A 54 0.39 -10.53 3.31
C SER A 54 -0.34 -11.88 3.19
N ASN A 55 -1.05 -12.31 4.25
CA ASN A 55 -1.86 -13.51 4.22
C ASN A 55 -3.17 -13.33 3.44
N THR A 56 -3.59 -12.09 3.16
CA THR A 56 -4.76 -11.82 2.33
C THR A 56 -4.45 -11.93 0.84
N ASP A 57 -5.49 -11.98 0.01
CA ASP A 57 -5.34 -11.98 -1.45
C ASP A 57 -5.08 -10.57 -2.02
N PHE A 58 -5.15 -9.51 -1.20
CA PHE A 58 -5.15 -8.13 -1.68
C PHE A 58 -3.87 -7.72 -2.42
N PHE A 59 -2.71 -8.19 -1.94
CA PHE A 59 -1.40 -7.93 -2.52
C PHE A 59 -0.82 -9.14 -3.29
N LYS A 60 -1.61 -10.21 -3.49
CA LYS A 60 -1.14 -11.33 -4.29
C LYS A 60 -1.04 -10.91 -5.76
N PRO A 61 0.05 -11.26 -6.47
CA PRO A 61 0.12 -11.05 -7.90
C PRO A 61 -0.90 -11.95 -8.60
N GLY A 62 -1.82 -11.38 -9.39
CA GLY A 62 -2.81 -12.15 -10.13
C GLY A 62 -4.00 -11.34 -10.57
#